data_AF-A0A8C6WJB7-F1
#
_entry.id   AF-A0A8C6WJB7-F1
#
_cell.length_a   1.000
_cell.length_b   1.000
_cell.length_c   1.000
_cell.angle_alpha   90.00
_cell.angle_beta   90.00
_cell.angle_gamma   90.00
#
_symmetry.space_group_name_H-M   'P 1'
#
loop_
_entity.id
_entity.type
_entity.pdbx_description
1 polymer ?
#
loop_
_entity_poly.entity_id
_entity_poly.type
_entity_poly.pdbx_seq_one_letter_code
_entity_poly.pdbx_strand_id
1 'polypeptide(L)'
;MSARDEINVDIRNIVLNFKGQEFKINTWQSVCATWEAASGLVQLWLNGKPSSMKFASNSNISGPMIIVVGQDQDSYGGGFDKDRSFVGMISDVHMWDYVLSPHHLDNYSQKFNFPEGNILNWRSIEFLITGRVLVQNEQHPC
;
A
#
# COMPACT_ATOMS: atom_id res chain seq x y z
N MET A 1 -24.34 -4.51 4.41
CA MET A 1 -23.08 -5.27 4.54
C MET A 1 -22.09 -4.33 5.20
N SER A 2 -21.68 -4.61 6.43
CA SER A 2 -20.66 -3.81 7.10
C SER A 2 -19.43 -3.77 6.21
N ALA A 3 -18.84 -2.58 6.03
CA ALA A 3 -17.45 -2.50 5.62
C ALA A 3 -16.67 -3.51 6.48
N ARG A 4 -15.83 -4.35 5.87
CA ARG A 4 -14.89 -5.10 6.69
C ARG A 4 -13.96 -4.05 7.27
N ASP A 5 -14.02 -3.83 8.58
CA ASP A 5 -13.10 -2.93 9.31
C ASP A 5 -11.71 -3.59 9.42
N GLU A 6 -11.21 -4.05 8.28
CA GLU A 6 -10.06 -4.92 8.15
C GLU A 6 -9.27 -4.56 6.90
N ILE A 7 -7.96 -4.39 7.08
CA ILE A 7 -7.00 -4.24 6.00
C ILE A 7 -6.07 -5.45 6.04
N ASN A 8 -5.91 -6.11 4.89
CA ASN A 8 -5.06 -7.27 4.76
C ASN A 8 -3.73 -6.89 4.11
N VAL A 9 -2.63 -7.39 4.68
CA VAL A 9 -1.28 -7.25 4.13
C VAL A 9 -0.73 -8.65 3.89
N ASP A 10 -0.39 -8.98 2.65
CA ASP A 10 0.25 -10.27 2.30
C ASP A 10 1.75 -10.10 2.13
N ILE A 11 2.52 -10.91 2.85
CA ILE A 11 3.99 -10.97 2.73
C ILE A 11 4.40 -12.43 2.64
N ARG A 12 4.89 -12.84 1.46
CA ARG A 12 5.34 -14.21 1.15
C ARG A 12 4.32 -15.31 1.55
N ASN A 13 3.07 -15.17 1.11
CA ASN A 13 1.96 -16.09 1.39
C ASN A 13 1.49 -16.09 2.85
N ILE A 14 1.88 -15.09 3.63
CA ILE A 14 1.38 -14.88 4.98
C ILE A 14 0.45 -13.68 4.95
N VAL A 15 -0.84 -13.95 5.14
CA VAL A 15 -1.88 -12.92 5.20
C VAL A 15 -2.02 -12.40 6.62
N LEU A 16 -1.73 -11.12 6.81
CA LEU A 16 -1.90 -10.41 8.07
C LEU A 16 -3.16 -9.55 8.06
N ASN A 17 -4.04 -9.87 9.00
CA ASN A 17 -5.38 -9.29 9.12
C ASN A 17 -5.40 -8.14 10.15
N PHE A 18 -5.37 -6.87 9.74
CA PHE A 18 -5.41 -5.72 10.66
C PHE A 18 -6.84 -5.25 10.87
N LYS A 19 -7.44 -5.64 12.00
CA LYS A 19 -8.83 -5.33 12.36
C LYS A 19 -8.96 -4.05 13.17
N GLY A 20 -10.17 -3.49 13.21
CA GLY A 20 -10.52 -2.34 14.06
C GLY A 20 -9.82 -1.05 13.62
N GLN A 21 -9.48 -0.94 12.34
CA GLN A 21 -8.92 0.28 11.77
C GLN A 21 -10.05 1.28 11.53
N GLU A 22 -9.82 2.57 11.82
CA GLU A 22 -10.77 3.66 11.59
C GLU A 22 -10.89 4.02 10.10
N PHE A 23 -11.14 3.03 9.24
CA PHE A 23 -11.30 3.21 7.81
C PHE A 23 -12.67 3.78 7.47
N LYS A 24 -12.70 4.80 6.61
CA LYS A 24 -13.93 5.40 6.11
C LYS A 24 -14.06 5.18 4.60
N ILE A 25 -15.14 4.53 4.19
CA ILE A 25 -15.48 4.31 2.77
C ILE A 25 -15.75 5.66 2.09
N ASN A 26 -15.34 5.78 0.83
CA ASN A 26 -15.55 6.95 -0.03
C ASN A 26 -14.91 8.24 0.50
N THR A 27 -13.81 8.13 1.24
CA THR A 27 -12.94 9.25 1.57
C THR A 27 -11.49 8.92 1.24
N TRP A 28 -10.69 9.93 0.95
CA TRP A 28 -9.24 9.76 0.87
C TRP A 28 -8.68 9.29 2.20
N GLN A 29 -7.87 8.24 2.15
CA GLN A 29 -7.20 7.65 3.29
C GLN A 29 -5.75 7.43 2.90
N SER A 30 -4.82 7.88 3.74
CA SER A 30 -3.40 7.56 3.59
C SER A 30 -3.15 6.20 4.26
N VAL A 31 -2.56 5.26 3.52
CA VAL A 31 -2.26 3.91 4.01
C VAL A 31 -0.79 3.63 3.75
N CYS A 32 -0.06 3.23 4.80
CA CYS A 32 1.30 2.69 4.67
C CYS A 32 1.38 1.32 5.32
N ALA A 33 2.12 0.40 4.71
CA ALA A 33 2.50 -0.86 5.35
C ALA A 33 4.03 -0.93 5.40
N THR A 34 4.58 -1.32 6.54
CA THR A 34 6.02 -1.54 6.71
C THR A 34 6.29 -3.00 6.94
N TRP A 35 7.43 -3.48 6.44
CA TRP A 35 7.93 -4.82 6.72
C TRP A 35 9.45 -4.80 6.75
N GLU A 36 10.03 -5.51 7.72
CA GLU A 36 11.47 -5.71 7.82
C GLU A 36 11.81 -7.20 7.78
N ALA A 37 12.62 -7.62 6.80
CA ALA A 37 13.00 -9.02 6.65
C ALA A 37 13.79 -9.57 7.85
N ALA A 38 14.65 -8.76 8.47
CA ALA A 38 15.51 -9.23 9.57
C ALA A 38 14.71 -9.70 10.80
N SER A 39 13.66 -8.96 11.16
CA SER A 39 12.79 -9.25 12.30
C SER A 39 11.48 -9.95 11.92
N GLY A 40 11.08 -9.87 10.65
CA GLY A 40 9.75 -10.24 10.18
C GLY A 40 8.64 -9.29 10.65
N LEU A 41 8.99 -8.16 11.28
CA LEU A 41 8.03 -7.23 11.87
C LEU A 41 7.25 -6.49 10.78
N VAL A 42 5.94 -6.38 10.97
CA VAL A 42 5.01 -5.69 10.06
C VAL A 42 4.16 -4.72 10.85
N GLN A 43 3.94 -3.53 10.30
CA GLN A 43 3.03 -2.55 10.88
C GLN A 43 2.24 -1.84 9.78
N LEU A 44 0.94 -1.69 10.02
CA LEU A 44 0.07 -0.87 9.19
C LEU A 44 -0.05 0.53 9.80
N TRP A 45 -0.13 1.54 8.95
CA TRP A 45 -0.37 2.92 9.33
C TRP A 45 -1.54 3.44 8.51
N LEU A 46 -2.55 4.00 9.19
CA LEU A 46 -3.72 4.59 8.57
C LEU A 46 -3.79 6.06 9.00
N ASN A 47 -3.74 6.98 8.04
CA ASN A 47 -3.74 8.43 8.28
C ASN A 47 -2.70 8.86 9.32
N GLY A 48 -1.48 8.33 9.21
CA GLY A 48 -0.36 8.65 10.12
C GLY A 48 -0.43 7.96 11.48
N LYS A 49 -1.51 7.23 11.79
CA LYS A 49 -1.65 6.49 13.05
C LYS A 49 -1.19 5.04 12.90
N PRO A 50 -0.32 4.54 13.79
CA PRO A 50 0.14 3.14 13.76
C PRO A 50 -0.92 2.16 14.25
N SER A 51 -0.98 0.99 13.63
CA SER A 51 -1.66 -0.19 14.16
C SER A 51 -0.78 -0.93 15.18
N SER A 52 -1.35 -1.98 15.79
CA SER A 52 -0.54 -3.03 16.43
C SER A 52 0.45 -3.64 15.44
N MET A 53 1.59 -4.11 15.93
CA MET A 53 2.58 -4.81 15.12
C MET A 53 2.22 -6.31 15.01
N LYS A 54 2.67 -6.93 13.92
CA LYS A 54 2.54 -8.36 13.66
C LYS A 54 3.84 -8.91 13.10
N PHE A 55 3.92 -10.24 12.98
CA PHE A 55 5.07 -10.91 12.36
C PHE A 55 4.63 -11.66 11.10
N ALA A 56 5.39 -11.50 10.02
CA ALA A 56 5.29 -12.27 8.79
C ALA A 56 6.63 -12.98 8.51
N SER A 57 6.94 -13.20 7.23
CA SER A 57 8.17 -13.86 6.82
C SER A 57 9.39 -13.01 7.18
N ASN A 58 10.45 -13.65 7.65
CA ASN A 58 11.74 -13.03 7.95
C ASN A 58 12.78 -13.25 6.84
N SER A 59 12.30 -13.36 5.60
CA SER A 59 13.13 -13.73 4.45
C SER A 59 13.04 -12.69 3.34
N ASN A 60 14.19 -12.33 2.77
CA ASN A 60 14.29 -11.27 1.76
C ASN A 60 13.43 -11.56 0.53
N ILE A 61 12.78 -10.52 0.00
CA ILE A 61 12.16 -10.57 -1.33
C ILE A 61 13.29 -10.54 -2.36
N SER A 62 13.27 -11.48 -3.31
CA SER A 62 14.30 -11.63 -4.34
C SER A 62 13.68 -12.04 -5.67
N GLY A 63 14.43 -11.82 -6.75
CA GLY A 63 14.00 -12.10 -8.12
C GLY A 63 13.47 -10.87 -8.85
N PRO A 64 13.00 -11.05 -10.10
CA PRO A 64 12.41 -9.97 -10.88
C PRO A 64 11.18 -9.40 -10.18
N MET A 65 11.09 -8.07 -10.07
CA MET A 65 9.94 -7.39 -9.50
C MET A 65 8.94 -6.99 -10.59
N ILE A 66 7.66 -7.10 -10.30
CA ILE A 66 6.57 -6.48 -11.06
C ILE A 66 5.59 -5.91 -10.04
N ILE A 67 5.19 -4.67 -10.24
CA ILE A 67 4.27 -3.96 -9.35
C ILE A 67 2.98 -3.74 -10.12
N VAL A 68 1.89 -4.30 -9.63
CA VAL A 68 0.54 -4.11 -10.18
C VAL A 68 -0.29 -3.34 -9.17
N VAL A 69 -1.00 -2.32 -9.65
CA VAL A 69 -1.91 -1.52 -8.85
C VAL A 69 -3.35 -1.79 -9.30
N GLY A 70 -4.22 -2.08 -8.34
CA GLY A 70 -5.66 -2.24 -8.56
C GLY A 70 -6.15 -3.66 -8.86
N GLN A 71 -5.26 -4.65 -8.91
CA GLN A 71 -5.59 -6.08 -9.06
C GLN A 71 -4.73 -6.93 -8.12
N ASP A 72 -5.25 -8.09 -7.72
CA ASP A 72 -4.51 -9.12 -6.98
C ASP A 72 -3.83 -10.10 -7.94
N GLN A 73 -2.52 -10.35 -7.75
CA GLN A 73 -1.70 -11.16 -8.64
C GLN A 73 -1.64 -12.63 -8.18
N ASP A 74 -2.34 -13.54 -8.86
CA ASP A 74 -2.19 -14.98 -8.61
C ASP A 74 -1.01 -15.61 -9.39
N SER A 75 -0.39 -14.86 -10.29
CA SER A 75 0.83 -15.25 -11.01
C SER A 75 1.69 -14.02 -11.40
N TYR A 76 2.93 -14.24 -11.82
CA TYR A 76 3.82 -13.15 -12.21
C TYR A 76 3.21 -12.32 -13.37
N GLY A 77 2.81 -11.08 -13.07
CA GLY A 77 2.15 -10.15 -13.99
C GLY A 77 0.72 -10.49 -14.41
N GLY A 78 0.05 -11.46 -13.79
CA GLY A 78 -1.27 -11.91 -14.22
C GLY A 78 -2.02 -12.76 -13.21
N GLY A 79 -2.98 -13.55 -13.69
CA GLY A 79 -3.87 -14.34 -12.82
C GLY A 79 -4.92 -13.50 -12.10
N PHE A 80 -5.31 -12.36 -12.68
CA PHE A 80 -6.24 -11.44 -12.03
C PHE A 80 -7.66 -12.00 -11.95
N ASP A 81 -8.31 -11.78 -10.81
CA ASP A 81 -9.74 -12.03 -10.59
C ASP A 81 -10.49 -10.70 -10.48
N LYS A 82 -11.56 -10.54 -11.27
CA LYS A 82 -12.43 -9.36 -11.26
C LYS A 82 -13.00 -9.08 -9.86
N ASP A 83 -13.27 -10.13 -9.07
CA ASP A 83 -13.90 -10.03 -7.75
C ASP A 83 -12.88 -9.61 -6.68
N ARG A 84 -11.59 -9.55 -7.04
CA ARG A 84 -10.45 -9.07 -6.24
C ARG A 84 -9.86 -7.76 -6.77
N SER A 85 -10.62 -7.04 -7.60
CA SER A 85 -10.21 -5.76 -8.15
C SER A 85 -10.49 -4.59 -7.20
N PHE A 86 -9.64 -3.56 -7.27
CA PHE A 86 -9.89 -2.30 -6.59
C PHE A 86 -10.79 -1.41 -7.47
N VAL A 87 -11.82 -0.82 -6.85
CA VAL A 87 -12.70 0.16 -7.50
C VAL A 87 -12.67 1.45 -6.68
N GLY A 88 -12.02 2.48 -7.22
CA GLY A 88 -11.86 3.76 -6.53
C GLY A 88 -10.78 4.63 -7.18
N MET A 89 -10.20 5.51 -6.37
CA MET A 89 -9.13 6.42 -6.77
C MET A 89 -7.86 6.11 -5.98
N ILE A 90 -6.71 6.14 -6.63
CA ILE A 90 -5.38 5.96 -6.04
C ILE A 90 -4.53 7.15 -6.47
N SER A 91 -3.74 7.68 -5.54
CA SER A 91 -2.78 8.75 -5.77
C SER A 91 -1.58 8.55 -4.84
N ASP A 92 -0.47 9.22 -5.15
CA ASP A 92 0.70 9.35 -4.29
C ASP A 92 1.31 8.02 -3.81
N VAL A 93 1.41 7.02 -4.69
CA VAL A 93 2.03 5.73 -4.32
C VAL A 93 3.54 5.86 -4.31
N HIS A 94 4.17 5.48 -3.20
CA HIS A 94 5.63 5.44 -3.06
C HIS A 94 6.07 4.13 -2.41
N MET A 95 7.31 3.71 -2.69
CA MET A 95 7.89 2.50 -2.11
C MET A 95 9.38 2.70 -1.82
N TRP A 96 9.81 2.11 -0.70
CA TRP A 96 11.20 2.08 -0.23
C TRP A 96 11.65 0.64 0.03
N ASP A 97 12.95 0.41 -0.03
CA ASP A 97 13.59 -0.86 0.36
C ASP A 97 14.00 -0.89 1.85
N TYR A 98 13.59 0.11 2.63
CA TYR A 98 13.80 0.19 4.07
C TYR A 98 12.54 0.70 4.79
N VAL A 99 12.48 0.44 6.10
CA VAL A 99 11.38 0.92 6.95
C VAL A 99 11.58 2.40 7.26
N LEU A 100 10.63 3.24 6.87
CA LEU A 100 10.59 4.65 7.25
C LEU A 100 10.38 4.82 8.76
N SER A 101 10.92 5.90 9.32
CA SER A 101 10.65 6.26 10.71
C SER A 101 9.18 6.68 10.89
N PRO A 102 8.62 6.55 12.11
CA PRO A 102 7.29 7.06 12.45
C PRO A 102 7.03 8.50 12.02
N HIS A 103 8.04 9.38 12.19
CA HIS A 103 7.95 10.77 11.79
C HIS A 103 7.79 10.95 10.26
N HIS A 104 8.53 10.18 9.45
CA HIS A 104 8.37 10.24 8.00
C HIS A 104 7.03 9.66 7.53
N LEU A 105 6.52 8.61 8.20
CA LEU A 105 5.20 8.04 7.90
C LEU A 105 4.07 9.02 8.21
N ASP A 106 4.18 9.73 9.34
CA ASP A 106 3.24 10.79 9.70
C ASP A 106 3.31 11.96 8.71
N ASN A 107 4.51 12.44 8.37
CA ASN A 107 4.70 13.49 7.36
C ASN A 107 4.11 13.12 6.00
N TYR A 108 4.33 11.88 5.55
CA TYR A 108 3.71 11.38 4.32
C TYR A 108 2.18 11.47 4.39
N SER A 109 1.56 11.06 5.49
CA SER A 109 0.11 11.11 5.65
C SER A 109 -0.47 12.53 5.62
N GLN A 110 0.32 13.52 6.04
CA GLN A 110 -0.03 14.94 6.05
C GLN A 110 0.43 15.69 4.80
N LYS A 111 1.02 15.00 3.81
CA LYS A 111 1.62 15.58 2.60
C LYS A 111 2.71 16.63 2.89
N PHE A 112 3.44 16.45 4.00
CA PHE A 112 4.63 17.23 4.33
C PHE A 112 5.87 16.64 3.65
N ASN A 113 7.07 17.08 4.08
CA ASN A 113 8.32 16.59 3.55
C ASN A 113 8.64 15.18 4.08
N PHE A 114 8.84 14.24 3.18
CA PHE A 114 9.28 12.87 3.45
C PHE A 114 10.34 12.45 2.40
N PRO A 115 11.19 11.46 2.70
CA PRO A 115 12.18 10.98 1.75
C PRO A 115 11.53 10.47 0.47
N GLU A 116 12.09 10.78 -0.70
CA GLU A 116 11.55 10.25 -1.96
C GLU A 116 11.66 8.72 -2.03
N GLY A 117 10.67 8.08 -2.66
CA GLY A 117 10.67 6.63 -2.87
C GLY A 117 11.80 6.18 -3.78
N ASN A 118 12.71 5.35 -3.29
CA ASN A 118 13.85 4.87 -4.07
C ASN A 118 13.53 3.62 -4.92
N ILE A 119 12.42 2.94 -4.66
CA ILE A 119 11.91 1.83 -5.48
C ILE A 119 10.80 2.31 -6.40
N LEU A 120 9.85 3.09 -5.87
CA LEU A 120 8.76 3.68 -6.64
C LEU A 120 8.52 5.09 -6.10
N ASN A 121 8.52 6.09 -6.99
CA ASN A 121 8.20 7.48 -6.67
C ASN A 121 7.10 7.99 -7.58
N TRP A 122 5.90 8.24 -7.04
CA TRP A 122 4.73 8.69 -7.81
C TRP A 122 4.99 9.88 -8.73
N ARG A 123 5.94 10.76 -8.36
CA ARG A 123 6.25 11.99 -9.11
C ARG A 123 7.04 11.73 -10.38
N SER A 124 7.66 10.56 -10.51
CA SER A 124 8.56 10.22 -11.62
C SER A 124 8.37 8.79 -12.13
N ILE A 125 7.21 8.17 -11.89
CA ILE A 125 6.92 6.82 -12.38
C ILE A 125 6.73 6.75 -13.89
N GLU A 126 7.31 5.72 -14.49
CA GLU A 126 6.87 5.18 -15.78
C GLU A 126 5.90 4.03 -15.52
N PHE A 127 4.76 4.01 -16.19
CA PHE A 127 3.73 2.99 -15.97
C PHE A 127 3.00 2.62 -17.26
N LEU A 128 2.46 1.41 -17.27
CA LEU A 128 1.60 0.91 -18.33
C LEU A 128 0.16 0.85 -17.82
N ILE A 129 -0.76 1.48 -18.55
CA ILE A 129 -2.20 1.34 -18.30
C ILE A 129 -2.73 0.13 -19.06
N THR A 130 -3.43 -0.77 -18.35
CA THR A 130 -4.19 -1.87 -18.95
C THR A 130 -5.62 -1.86 -18.43
N GLY A 131 -6.60 -1.99 -19.33
CA GLY A 131 -8.02 -2.02 -18.96
C GLY A 131 -8.62 -0.63 -18.74
N ARG A 132 -9.56 -0.51 -17.79
CA ARG A 132 -10.35 0.70 -17.54
C ARG A 132 -9.73 1.54 -16.42
N VAL A 133 -8.71 2.31 -16.76
CA VAL A 133 -8.05 3.25 -15.86
C VAL A 133 -8.10 4.64 -16.47
N LEU A 134 -8.44 5.64 -15.65
CA LEU A 134 -8.46 7.05 -16.04
C LEU A 134 -7.43 7.80 -15.20
N VAL A 135 -6.50 8.47 -15.86
CA VAL A 135 -5.55 9.36 -15.20
C VAL A 135 -6.17 10.76 -15.14
N GLN A 136 -6.25 11.30 -13.94
CA GLN A 136 -6.77 12.63 -13.68
C GLN A 136 -6.02 13.26 -12.52
N ASN A 137 -6.09 14.60 -12.42
CA ASN A 137 -5.55 15.30 -11.26
C ASN A 137 -6.32 14.92 -10.00
N GLU A 138 -5.62 14.90 -8.87
CA GLU A 138 -6.25 14.63 -7.58
C GLU A 138 -7.34 15.68 -7.31
N GLN A 139 -8.55 15.19 -7.04
CA GLN A 139 -9.69 16.05 -6.74
C GLN A 139 -9.60 16.47 -5.28
N HIS A 140 -9.26 17.73 -5.04
CA HIS A 140 -9.39 18.35 -3.73
C HIS A 140 -10.76 19.01 -3.62
N PRO A 141 -11.57 18.68 -2.61
CA PRO A 141 -12.76 19.45 -2.30
C PRO A 141 -12.34 20.91 -2.05
N CYS A 142 -12.89 21.84 -2.82
CA CYS A 142 -12.70 23.28 -2.64
C CYS A 142 -13.11 23.75 -1.24
#